data_AF-A0A8T2KJ54-F1
#
_entry.id   AF-A0A8T2KJ54-F1
#
_cell.length_a   1.000
_cell.length_b   1.000
_cell.length_c   1.000
_cell.angle_alpha   90.00
_cell.angle_beta   90.00
_cell.angle_gamma   90.00
#
_symmetry.space_group_name_H-M   'P 1'
#
loop_
_entity.id
_entity.type
_entity.pdbx_description
1 polymer ?
#
loop_
_entity_poly.entity_id
_entity_poly.type
_entity_poly.pdbx_seq_one_letter_code
_entity_poly.pdbx_strand_id
1 'polypeptide(L)' 'MAGLGDCEFLVRRARELVQEDTCAARAWLITARTLYPQDFNIQYEMYSIERNAERSASAGRLLYDM' A
#
# COMPACT_ATOMS: atom_id res chain seq x y z
N MET A 1 -0.33 11.63 -17.96
CA MET A 1 -1.23 11.17 -16.88
C MET A 1 -1.03 9.67 -16.79
N ALA A 2 -0.43 9.17 -15.72
CA ALA A 2 -0.39 7.73 -15.48
C ALA A 2 -1.85 7.26 -15.29
N GLY A 3 -2.26 6.25 -16.05
CA GLY A 3 -3.66 5.86 -16.19
C GLY A 3 -4.21 5.29 -14.88
N LEU A 4 -5.54 5.32 -14.70
CA LEU A 4 -6.21 4.64 -13.58
C LEU A 4 -5.80 3.16 -13.47
N GLY A 5 -5.50 2.51 -14.60
CA GLY A 5 -5.02 1.13 -14.64
C GLY A 5 -3.60 0.92 -14.09
N ASP A 6 -2.75 1.95 -14.12
CA ASP A 6 -1.39 1.85 -13.58
C ASP A 6 -1.42 1.82 -12.03
N CYS A 7 -2.31 2.60 -11.41
CA CYS A 7 -2.53 2.59 -9.95
C CYS A 7 -3.04 1.21 -9.49
N GLU A 8 -4.08 0.69 -10.14
CA GLU A 8 -4.66 -0.61 -9.82
C GLU A 8 -3.65 -1.75 -10.00
N PHE A 9 -2.81 -1.68 -11.04
CA PHE A 9 -1.75 -2.65 -11.27
C PHE A 9 -0.77 -2.71 -10.09
N LEU A 10 -0.31 -1.56 -9.58
CA LEU A 10 0.64 -1.52 -8.45
C LEU A 10 0.04 -2.12 -7.19
N VAL A 11 -1.22 -1.80 -6.89
CA VAL A 11 -1.95 -2.36 -5.73
C VAL A 11 -2.15 -3.87 -5.89
N ARG A 12 -2.51 -4.34 -7.09
CA ARG A 12 -2.67 -5.77 -7.38
C ARG A 12 -1.36 -6.54 -7.16
N ARG A 13 -0.22 -6.02 -7.65
CA ARG A 13 1.10 -6.64 -7.44
C ARG A 13 1.47 -6.71 -5.97
N ALA A 14 1.15 -5.69 -5.17
CA ALA A 14 1.36 -5.72 -3.73
C ALA A 14 0.55 -6.82 -3.04
N ARG A 15 -0.74 -6.97 -3.40
CA ARG A 15 -1.63 -7.99 -2.82
C ARG A 15 -1.20 -9.42 -3.15
N GLU A 16 -0.74 -9.66 -4.38
CA GLU A 16 -0.23 -10.98 -4.80
C GLU A 16 0.98 -11.40 -3.96
N LEU A 17 1.86 -10.45 -3.62
CA LEU A 17 3.10 -10.72 -2.91
C LEU A 17 2.97 -10.71 -1.39
N VAL A 18 1.88 -10.18 -0.81
CA VAL A 18 1.80 -9.95 0.64
C VAL A 18 2.02 -11.23 1.48
N GLN A 19 1.59 -12.39 0.96
CA GLN A 19 1.72 -13.70 1.60
C GLN A 19 3.10 -14.35 1.40
N GLU A 20 3.77 -14.04 0.29
CA GLU A 20 5.05 -14.66 -0.09
C GLU A 20 6.25 -13.81 0.32
N ASP A 21 6.17 -12.50 0.06
CA ASP A 21 7.21 -11.52 0.32
C ASP A 21 6.58 -10.16 0.72
N THR A 22 6.45 -9.97 2.03
CA THR A 22 5.92 -8.74 2.59
C THR A 22 6.81 -7.52 2.29
N CYS A 23 8.12 -7.70 2.10
CA CYS A 23 9.02 -6.61 1.75
C CYS A 23 8.79 -6.13 0.32
N ALA A 24 8.65 -7.05 -0.64
CA ALA A 24 8.31 -6.72 -2.02
C ALA A 24 6.92 -6.08 -2.11
N ALA A 25 5.93 -6.62 -1.39
CA ALA A 25 4.59 -6.03 -1.33
C ALA A 25 4.61 -4.57 -0.85
N ARG A 26 5.39 -4.26 0.18
CA ARG A 26 5.58 -2.89 0.68
C ARG A 26 6.26 -1.99 -0.34
N ALA A 27 7.27 -2.47 -1.05
CA ALA A 27 7.95 -1.70 -2.08
C ALA A 27 6.98 -1.28 -3.20
N TRP A 28 6.07 -2.17 -3.61
CA TRP A 28 5.01 -1.83 -4.56
C TRP A 28 4.07 -0.75 -4.04
N LEU A 29 3.62 -0.83 -2.78
CA LEU A 29 2.74 0.19 -2.20
C LEU A 29 3.43 1.53 -1.96
N ILE A 30 4.71 1.54 -1.57
CA ILE A 30 5.50 2.77 -1.46
C ILE A 30 5.58 3.43 -2.85
N THR A 31 5.88 2.65 -3.88
CA THR A 31 5.92 3.14 -5.28
C THR A 31 4.56 3.72 -5.67
N ALA A 32 3.47 3.01 -5.38
CA ALA A 32 2.11 3.48 -5.65
C ALA A 32 1.81 4.80 -4.93
N ARG A 33 2.15 4.91 -3.64
CA ARG A 33 1.92 6.14 -2.85
C ARG A 33 2.78 7.31 -3.33
N THR A 34 3.99 7.07 -3.82
CA THR A 34 4.82 8.12 -4.41
C THR A 34 4.20 8.67 -5.69
N LEU A 35 3.62 7.80 -6.53
CA LEU A 35 3.00 8.21 -7.80
C LEU A 35 1.58 8.79 -7.62
N TYR A 36 0.82 8.28 -6.66
CA TYR A 36 -0.58 8.63 -6.39
C TYR A 36 -0.81 8.92 -4.90
N PRO A 37 -0.21 9.97 -4.34
CA PRO A 37 -0.22 10.22 -2.89
C PRO A 37 -1.61 10.50 -2.30
N GLN A 38 -2.58 10.92 -3.13
CA GLN A 38 -3.94 11.25 -2.73
C GLN A 38 -4.94 10.11 -2.97
N ASP A 39 -4.49 8.96 -3.49
CA ASP A 39 -5.37 7.82 -3.74
C ASP A 39 -5.64 7.06 -2.43
N PHE A 40 -6.89 7.13 -1.99
CA PHE A 40 -7.33 6.50 -0.75
C PHE A 40 -7.18 4.97 -0.76
N ASN A 41 -7.33 4.30 -1.91
CA ASN A 41 -7.19 2.85 -1.98
C ASN A 41 -5.75 2.43 -1.65
N ILE A 42 -4.76 3.16 -2.18
CA ILE A 42 -3.34 2.90 -1.87
C ILE A 42 -3.07 3.14 -0.38
N GLN A 43 -3.57 4.25 0.16
CA GLN A 43 -3.39 4.56 1.57
C GLN A 43 -3.99 3.46 2.46
N TYR A 44 -5.24 3.06 2.18
CA TYR A 44 -5.94 2.01 2.90
C TYR A 44 -5.21 0.66 2.83
N GLU A 45 -4.70 0.28 1.67
CA GLU A 45 -3.95 -0.97 1.51
C GLU A 45 -2.65 -0.98 2.33
N MET A 46 -1.92 0.14 2.39
CA MET A 46 -0.74 0.27 3.25
C MET A 46 -1.11 0.06 4.72
N TYR A 47 -2.17 0.71 5.19
CA TYR A 47 -2.65 0.51 6.56
C TYR A 47 -3.07 -0.93 6.84
N SER A 48 -3.84 -1.53 5.93
CA SER A 48 -4.35 -2.90 6.09
C SER A 48 -3.21 -3.90 6.25
N ILE A 49 -2.14 -3.77 5.44
CA ILE A 49 -0.95 -4.63 5.55
C ILE A 49 -0.23 -4.43 6.89
N GLU A 50 0.03 -3.20 7.32
CA GLU A 50 0.69 -2.96 8.62
C GLU A 50 -0.17 -3.45 9.80
N ARG A 51 -1.49 -3.23 9.73
CA ARG A 51 -2.43 -3.69 10.76
C ARG A 51 -2.47 -5.21 10.85
N ASN A 52 -2.60 -5.90 9.71
CA ASN A 52 -2.68 -7.36 9.67
C ASN A 52 -1.35 -8.03 10.06
N ALA A 53 -0.23 -7.31 9.91
CA ALA A 53 1.09 -7.73 10.41
C ALA A 53 1.33 -7.34 11.88
N GLU A 54 0.28 -6.92 12.61
CA GLU A 54 0.32 -6.48 14.02
C GLU A 54 1.32 -5.35 14.31
N ARG A 55 1.65 -4.54 13.30
CA ARG A 55 2.56 -3.40 13.44
C ARG A 55 1.80 -2.15 13.84
N SER A 56 1.26 -2.18 15.05
CA SER A 56 0.32 -1.18 15.58
C SER A 56 0.84 0.27 15.50
N ALA A 57 2.14 0.50 15.72
CA ALA A 57 2.72 1.84 15.60
C ALA A 57 2.70 2.37 14.16
N SER A 58 3.12 1.55 13.20
CA SER A 58 3.11 1.89 11.77
C SER A 58 1.69 2.06 11.24
N ALA A 59 0.79 1.14 11.59
CA ALA A 59 -0.62 1.21 11.22
C ALA A 59 -1.29 2.46 11.79
N GLY A 60 -1.03 2.78 13.07
CA GLY A 60 -1.56 3.99 13.71
C GLY A 60 -1.08 5.28 13.02
N ARG A 61 0.19 5.32 12.59
CA ARG A 61 0.71 6.47 11.84
C ARG A 61 0.04 6.60 10.47
N LEU A 62 -0.10 5.50 9.74
CA LEU A 62 -0.78 5.50 8.44
C LEU A 62 -2.24 5.93 8.55
N LEU A 63 -2.94 5.48 9.59
CA LEU A 63 -4.32 5.89 9.86
C LEU A 63 -4.43 7.38 10.17
N TYR A 64 -3.45 7.96 10.87
CA TYR A 64 -3.42 9.40 11.16
C TYR A 64 -3.10 10.25 9.92
N ASP A 65 -2.26 9.73 9.02
CA ASP A 65 -1.82 10.43 7.81
C ASP A 65 -2.81 10.30 6.62
N MET A 66 -3.89 9.54 6.77
CA MET A 66 -5.01 9.43 5.80
C MET A 66 -5.97 10.61 5.94
#